data_AF-A0A2E4B5W6-F1
#
_entry.id   AF-A0A2E4B5W6-F1
#
_cell.length_a   1.000
_cell.length_b   1.000
_cell.length_c   1.000
_cell.angle_alpha   90.00
_cell.angle_beta   90.00
_cell.angle_gamma   90.00
#
_symmetry.space_group_name_H-M   'P 1'
#
loop_
_entity.id
_entity.type
_entity.pdbx_description
1 polymer ?
#
loop_
_entity_poly.entity_id
_entity_poly.type
_entity_poly.pdbx_seq_one_letter_code
_entity_poly.pdbx_strand_id
1 'polypeptide(L)'
;MAWMDVLQTAGPDMLGTNRWTVLAIVGLLVLGAVARSIAMVLSPRLVRTVMRMPRTSKALHSSHRSLGTAAAAGVVLLGLERLHTMTQNGSDVADLPDLGALTMIAVVQLVLVVSLVRAAFRAVDVVQDVMDLLDDDDELDGSERTVISAVESVLRFIILFIGGVFVADAFGLDLTSLIAGLGISGLALALAAKDTISNFFGAVTVLMDRPFRVGDWVVVGGTEGEVVEINLRTTILRTSSDTIVTVPNANLVNMAVENYGKRRWRRWQTTLHLDLASDPEAVSDFCDKVVAAVRDNERTLNEDASWCAVEGISAQSIDVAINLYWDINSSVAEREAREDLMLDIVRISRELNLEFHDARVRQSR
;
A
#
# COMPACT_ATOMS: atom_id res chain seq x y z
N MET A 1 -23.05 -17.02 63.39
CA MET A 1 -23.09 -18.45 63.01
C MET A 1 -24.52 -18.98 62.84
N ALA A 2 -25.54 -18.53 63.60
CA ALA A 2 -26.91 -19.05 63.45
C ALA A 2 -27.70 -18.62 62.19
N TRP A 3 -27.25 -17.59 61.46
CA TRP A 3 -27.92 -17.13 60.22
C TRP A 3 -27.40 -17.83 58.94
N MET A 4 -26.28 -18.55 59.03
CA MET A 4 -25.75 -19.37 57.92
C MET A 4 -26.52 -20.69 57.79
N ASP A 5 -26.93 -21.29 58.91
CA ASP A 5 -27.73 -22.54 58.91
C ASP A 5 -29.15 -22.34 58.38
N VAL A 6 -29.73 -21.14 58.58
CA VAL A 6 -31.06 -20.78 58.04
C VAL A 6 -31.04 -20.61 56.51
N LEU A 7 -29.86 -20.34 55.93
CA LEU A 7 -29.70 -20.27 54.47
C LEU A 7 -29.42 -21.64 53.83
N GLN A 8 -28.95 -22.62 54.60
CA GLN A 8 -28.66 -23.98 54.11
C GLN A 8 -29.86 -24.94 54.20
N THR A 9 -30.88 -24.64 55.01
CA THR A 9 -31.99 -25.56 55.32
C THR A 9 -33.31 -25.28 54.59
N ALA A 10 -33.38 -24.21 53.78
CA ALA A 10 -34.52 -23.96 52.90
C ALA A 10 -34.30 -24.71 51.58
N GLY A 11 -35.15 -25.72 51.31
CA GLY A 11 -35.11 -26.51 50.07
C GLY A 11 -35.21 -25.67 48.78
N PRO A 12 -35.03 -26.29 47.61
CA PRO A 12 -34.94 -25.59 46.33
C PRO A 12 -36.16 -24.68 46.11
N ASP A 13 -35.94 -23.37 46.08
CA ASP A 13 -36.96 -22.37 45.73
C ASP A 13 -37.31 -22.50 44.23
N MET A 14 -38.54 -22.09 43.87
CA MET A 14 -39.32 -22.10 42.59
C MET A 14 -38.70 -22.48 41.22
N LEU A 15 -37.37 -22.46 41.04
CA LEU A 15 -36.63 -22.77 39.81
C LEU A 15 -35.69 -23.99 39.93
N GLY A 16 -35.66 -24.67 41.09
CA GLY A 16 -34.83 -25.87 41.27
C GLY A 16 -33.33 -25.58 41.47
N THR A 17 -32.99 -24.41 42.02
CA THR A 17 -31.60 -23.92 42.18
C THR A 17 -31.31 -23.40 43.59
N ASN A 18 -30.04 -23.38 43.98
CA ASN A 18 -29.61 -22.81 45.26
C ASN A 18 -29.73 -21.26 45.29
N ARG A 19 -30.10 -20.68 46.44
CA ARG A 19 -30.21 -19.23 46.68
C ARG A 19 -28.89 -18.48 46.43
N TRP A 20 -27.75 -19.13 46.68
CA TRP A 20 -26.42 -18.58 46.36
C TRP A 20 -26.20 -18.41 44.87
N THR A 21 -26.78 -19.30 44.05
CA THR A 21 -26.72 -19.24 42.60
C THR A 21 -27.55 -18.08 42.06
N VAL A 22 -28.73 -17.83 42.63
CA VAL A 22 -29.56 -16.65 42.30
C VAL A 22 -28.82 -15.34 42.64
N LEU A 23 -28.19 -15.27 43.82
CA LEU A 23 -27.36 -14.12 44.21
C LEU A 23 -26.17 -13.91 43.28
N ALA A 24 -25.50 -14.98 42.84
CA ALA A 24 -24.40 -14.92 41.89
C ALA A 24 -24.84 -14.38 40.52
N ILE A 25 -25.99 -14.84 40.00
CA ILE A 25 -26.56 -14.35 38.73
C ILE A 25 -26.94 -12.87 38.84
N VAL A 26 -27.60 -12.46 39.94
CA VAL A 26 -27.93 -11.04 40.18
C VAL A 26 -26.66 -10.20 40.27
N GLY A 27 -25.63 -10.68 40.97
CA GLY A 27 -24.32 -10.03 41.04
C GLY A 27 -23.66 -9.87 39.67
N LEU A 28 -23.74 -10.89 38.81
CA LEU A 28 -23.24 -10.85 37.44
C LEU A 28 -24.01 -9.83 36.57
N LEU A 29 -25.33 -9.74 36.71
CA LEU A 29 -26.13 -8.73 36.01
C LEU A 29 -25.76 -7.30 36.47
N VAL A 30 -25.51 -7.11 37.77
CA VAL A 30 -25.03 -5.83 38.31
C VAL A 30 -23.63 -5.50 37.77
N LEU A 31 -22.70 -6.45 37.76
CA LEU A 31 -21.37 -6.28 37.16
C LEU A 31 -21.45 -5.96 35.66
N GLY A 32 -22.36 -6.64 34.93
CA GLY A 32 -22.66 -6.33 33.53
C GLY A 32 -23.19 -4.89 33.36
N ALA A 33 -24.10 -4.44 34.22
CA ALA A 33 -24.64 -3.07 34.18
C ALA A 33 -23.56 -2.00 34.49
N VAL A 34 -22.65 -2.30 35.42
CA VAL A 34 -21.47 -1.46 35.71
C VAL A 34 -20.54 -1.42 34.51
N ALA A 35 -20.21 -2.58 33.92
CA ALA A 35 -19.37 -2.66 32.72
C ALA A 35 -19.98 -1.90 31.54
N ARG A 36 -21.30 -2.00 31.34
CA ARG A 36 -22.06 -1.20 30.35
C ARG A 36 -21.92 0.29 30.63
N SER A 37 -22.09 0.72 31.88
CA SER A 37 -21.99 2.13 32.28
C SER A 37 -20.59 2.69 32.03
N ILE A 38 -19.55 1.94 32.38
CA ILE A 38 -18.15 2.30 32.11
C ILE A 38 -17.91 2.40 30.61
N ALA A 39 -18.31 1.39 29.82
CA ALA A 39 -18.14 1.38 28.37
C ALA A 39 -18.87 2.54 27.67
N MET A 40 -20.07 2.89 28.13
CA MET A 40 -20.83 4.04 27.61
C MET A 40 -20.15 5.39 27.92
N VAL A 41 -19.41 5.48 29.02
CA VAL A 41 -18.68 6.70 29.42
C VAL A 41 -17.30 6.79 28.75
N LEU A 42 -16.64 5.65 28.53
CA LEU A 42 -15.30 5.60 27.92
C LEU A 42 -15.34 5.74 26.40
N SER A 43 -16.32 5.11 25.73
CA SER A 43 -16.39 5.08 24.26
C SER A 43 -16.44 6.46 23.60
N PRO A 44 -17.22 7.46 24.06
CA PRO A 44 -17.25 8.77 23.43
C PRO A 44 -15.94 9.54 23.65
N ARG A 45 -15.24 9.27 24.77
CA ARG A 45 -13.96 9.91 25.10
C ARG A 45 -12.84 9.39 24.21
N LEU A 46 -12.78 8.08 24.00
CA LEU A 46 -11.81 7.49 23.07
C LEU A 46 -12.02 7.98 21.64
N VAL A 47 -13.27 7.97 21.16
CA VAL A 47 -13.59 8.49 19.82
C VAL A 47 -13.22 9.96 19.70
N ARG A 48 -13.51 10.80 20.71
CA ARG A 48 -13.13 12.23 20.70
C ARG A 48 -11.62 12.48 20.80
N THR A 49 -10.87 11.62 21.50
CA THR A 49 -9.41 11.75 21.62
C THR A 49 -8.70 11.34 20.32
N VAL A 50 -9.21 10.30 19.66
CA VAL A 50 -8.68 9.82 18.38
C VAL A 50 -9.11 10.72 17.22
N MET A 51 -10.36 11.18 17.20
CA MET A 51 -10.91 12.10 16.21
C MET A 51 -10.98 13.50 16.82
N ARG A 52 -9.92 14.29 16.67
CA ARG A 52 -9.93 15.74 16.98
C ARG A 52 -10.84 16.48 15.98
N MET A 53 -12.17 16.34 16.10
CA MET A 53 -13.14 17.02 15.23
C MET A 53 -14.07 17.98 15.97
N PRO A 54 -14.50 19.10 15.32
CA PRO A 54 -15.17 20.21 16.00
C PRO A 54 -16.69 20.05 16.17
N ARG A 55 -17.35 19.14 15.45
CA ARG A 55 -18.82 18.98 15.50
C ARG A 55 -19.26 17.52 15.47
N THR A 56 -20.05 17.14 16.47
CA THR A 56 -20.53 15.78 16.72
C THR A 56 -21.66 15.41 15.77
N SER A 57 -21.42 14.47 14.84
CA SER A 57 -22.48 13.88 14.00
C SER A 57 -23.46 13.03 14.81
N LYS A 58 -24.63 12.75 14.23
CA LYS A 58 -25.70 11.94 14.85
C LYS A 58 -25.30 10.47 15.06
N ALA A 59 -24.35 9.90 14.30
CA ALA A 59 -23.89 8.51 14.49
C ALA A 59 -23.16 8.31 15.83
N LEU A 60 -22.39 9.30 16.29
CA LEU A 60 -21.66 9.28 17.57
C LEU A 60 -22.59 9.13 18.79
N HIS A 61 -23.82 9.65 18.70
CA HIS A 61 -24.82 9.58 19.76
C HIS A 61 -25.51 8.19 19.89
N SER A 62 -25.30 7.27 18.95
CA SER A 62 -25.92 5.93 19.04
C SER A 62 -24.90 4.80 19.23
N SER A 63 -23.62 5.03 18.89
CA SER A 63 -22.53 4.05 18.95
C SER A 63 -22.18 3.58 20.37
N HIS A 64 -22.19 4.48 21.36
CA HIS A 64 -21.91 4.13 22.76
C HIS A 64 -22.90 3.11 23.35
N ARG A 65 -24.14 3.05 22.84
CA ARG A 65 -25.16 2.09 23.32
C ARG A 65 -24.85 0.65 22.92
N SER A 66 -24.34 0.40 21.70
CA SER A 66 -23.99 -0.96 21.24
C SER A 66 -22.70 -1.48 21.88
N LEU A 67 -21.72 -0.60 22.07
CA LEU A 67 -20.49 -0.94 22.80
C LEU A 67 -20.80 -1.24 24.27
N GLY A 68 -21.72 -0.49 24.89
CA GLY A 68 -22.19 -0.76 26.23
C GLY A 68 -22.90 -2.11 26.38
N THR A 69 -23.76 -2.50 25.43
CA THR A 69 -24.43 -3.81 25.49
C THR A 69 -23.48 -4.97 25.25
N ALA A 70 -22.51 -4.83 24.35
CA ALA A 70 -21.47 -5.84 24.14
C ALA A 70 -20.59 -6.02 25.39
N ALA A 71 -20.16 -4.93 26.04
CA ALA A 71 -19.37 -5.00 27.27
C ALA A 71 -20.14 -5.67 28.43
N ALA A 72 -21.43 -5.34 28.58
CA ALA A 72 -22.31 -6.02 29.54
C ALA A 72 -22.41 -7.52 29.26
N ALA A 73 -22.74 -7.89 28.02
CA ALA A 73 -22.96 -9.28 27.63
C ALA A 73 -21.67 -10.11 27.79
N GLY A 74 -20.49 -9.54 27.49
CA GLY A 74 -19.21 -10.22 27.68
C GLY A 74 -18.88 -10.50 29.15
N VAL A 75 -19.11 -9.54 30.04
CA VAL A 75 -18.91 -9.73 31.49
C VAL A 75 -19.87 -10.77 32.05
N VAL A 76 -21.14 -10.74 31.62
CA VAL A 76 -22.13 -11.73 32.02
C VAL A 76 -21.77 -13.12 31.49
N LEU A 77 -21.28 -13.23 30.24
CA LEU A 77 -20.87 -14.51 29.64
C LEU A 77 -19.71 -15.15 30.39
N LEU A 78 -18.63 -14.40 30.63
CA LEU A 78 -17.47 -14.88 31.39
C LEU A 78 -17.85 -15.31 32.79
N GLY A 79 -18.79 -14.57 33.41
CA GLY A 79 -19.35 -14.92 34.71
C GLY A 79 -20.14 -16.23 34.72
N LEU A 80 -20.99 -16.42 33.71
CA LEU A 80 -21.81 -17.62 33.56
C LEU A 80 -20.97 -18.85 33.24
N GLU A 81 -19.94 -18.74 32.38
CA GLU A 81 -19.00 -19.83 32.13
C GLU A 81 -18.26 -20.24 33.41
N ARG A 82 -17.79 -19.26 34.20
CA ARG A 82 -17.16 -19.52 35.49
C ARG A 82 -18.12 -20.20 36.46
N LEU A 83 -19.37 -19.76 36.53
CA LEU A 83 -20.39 -20.37 37.38
C LEU A 83 -20.72 -21.81 36.94
N HIS A 84 -20.79 -22.07 35.64
CA HIS A 84 -21.00 -23.41 35.08
C HIS A 84 -19.84 -24.35 35.41
N THR A 85 -18.58 -23.91 35.26
CA THR A 85 -17.41 -24.71 35.64
C THR A 85 -17.35 -25.00 37.15
N MET A 86 -17.78 -24.05 38.00
CA MET A 86 -17.88 -24.25 39.45
C MET A 86 -18.97 -25.27 39.82
N THR A 87 -20.07 -25.31 39.05
CA THR A 87 -21.14 -26.30 39.21
C THR A 87 -20.63 -27.70 38.86
N GLN A 88 -19.94 -27.86 37.72
CA GLN A 88 -19.35 -29.15 37.31
C GLN A 88 -18.28 -29.66 38.30
N ASN A 89 -17.58 -28.76 38.98
CA ASN A 89 -16.58 -29.11 39.99
C ASN A 89 -17.18 -29.43 41.38
N GLY A 90 -18.51 -29.48 41.51
CA GLY A 90 -19.20 -29.92 42.73
C GLY A 90 -19.20 -28.89 43.87
N SER A 91 -19.16 -27.59 43.55
CA SER A 91 -19.21 -26.55 44.59
C SER A 91 -20.63 -26.30 45.11
N ASP A 92 -20.80 -26.18 46.43
CA ASP A 92 -22.09 -25.89 47.08
C ASP A 92 -22.66 -24.49 46.73
N VAL A 93 -21.87 -23.64 46.06
CA VAL A 93 -22.21 -22.24 45.77
C VAL A 93 -23.02 -22.10 44.47
N ALA A 94 -22.91 -23.07 43.57
CA ALA A 94 -23.50 -23.02 42.23
C ALA A 94 -24.23 -24.34 41.92
N ASP A 95 -25.55 -24.29 41.91
CA ASP A 95 -26.41 -25.42 41.55
C ASP A 95 -27.39 -24.93 40.47
N LEU A 96 -26.93 -25.01 39.21
CA LEU A 96 -27.76 -24.78 38.03
C LEU A 96 -28.09 -26.12 37.37
N PRO A 97 -29.36 -26.39 37.03
CA PRO A 97 -29.67 -27.50 36.13
C PRO A 97 -28.96 -27.28 34.79
N ASP A 98 -28.25 -28.29 34.30
CA ASP A 98 -27.38 -28.19 33.12
C ASP A 98 -28.09 -27.58 31.90
N LEU A 99 -29.36 -27.95 31.68
CA LEU A 99 -30.18 -27.40 30.59
C LEU A 99 -30.44 -25.89 30.73
N GLY A 100 -30.59 -25.39 31.96
CA GLY A 100 -30.77 -23.96 32.24
C GLY A 100 -29.49 -23.15 32.06
N ALA A 101 -28.34 -23.72 32.47
CA ALA A 101 -27.04 -23.08 32.29
C ALA A 101 -26.67 -22.95 30.80
N LEU A 102 -26.83 -24.04 30.03
CA LEU A 102 -26.51 -24.06 28.60
C LEU A 102 -27.38 -23.09 27.79
N THR A 103 -28.69 -23.05 28.06
CA THR A 103 -29.61 -22.12 27.39
C THR A 103 -29.33 -20.65 27.75
N MET A 104 -28.99 -20.35 29.01
CA MET A 104 -28.63 -19.01 29.44
C MET A 104 -27.31 -18.53 28.82
N ILE A 105 -26.30 -19.40 28.75
CA ILE A 105 -25.02 -19.12 28.10
C ILE A 105 -25.25 -18.84 26.60
N ALA A 106 -25.99 -19.70 25.90
CA ALA A 106 -26.29 -19.51 24.48
C ALA A 106 -27.05 -18.20 24.19
N VAL A 107 -28.03 -17.84 25.03
CA VAL A 107 -28.77 -16.58 24.90
C VAL A 107 -27.86 -15.37 25.13
N VAL A 108 -27.01 -15.39 26.16
CA VAL A 108 -26.09 -14.29 26.44
C VAL A 108 -25.02 -14.17 25.34
N GLN A 109 -24.53 -15.29 24.83
CA GLN A 109 -23.61 -15.34 23.68
C GLN A 109 -24.26 -14.74 22.43
N LEU A 110 -25.52 -15.08 22.14
CA LEU A 110 -26.27 -14.50 21.03
C LEU A 110 -26.43 -12.97 21.20
N VAL A 111 -26.78 -12.50 22.40
CA VAL A 111 -26.89 -11.07 22.71
C VAL A 111 -25.56 -10.34 22.53
N LEU A 112 -24.45 -10.97 22.95
CA LEU A 112 -23.10 -10.46 22.74
C LEU A 112 -22.78 -10.31 21.25
N VAL A 113 -22.96 -11.37 20.47
CA VAL A 113 -22.67 -11.39 19.03
C VAL A 113 -23.51 -10.35 18.29
N VAL A 114 -24.82 -10.30 18.53
CA VAL A 114 -25.71 -9.29 17.92
C VAL A 114 -25.30 -7.86 18.31
N SER A 115 -24.90 -7.65 19.57
CA SER A 115 -24.40 -6.35 20.03
C SER A 115 -23.10 -5.95 19.34
N LEU A 116 -22.17 -6.90 19.15
CA LEU A 116 -20.90 -6.68 18.45
C LEU A 116 -21.11 -6.40 16.97
N VAL A 117 -21.96 -7.17 16.28
CA VAL A 117 -22.32 -6.95 14.88
C VAL A 117 -22.94 -5.57 14.70
N ARG A 118 -23.88 -5.17 15.57
CA ARG A 118 -24.48 -3.83 15.54
C ARG A 118 -23.45 -2.73 15.84
N ALA A 119 -22.50 -2.97 16.74
CA ALA A 119 -21.41 -2.04 16.99
C ALA A 119 -20.49 -1.88 15.77
N ALA A 120 -20.17 -2.99 15.09
CA ALA A 120 -19.34 -2.99 13.90
C ALA A 120 -20.00 -2.27 12.72
N PHE A 121 -21.29 -2.53 12.43
CA PHE A 121 -22.03 -1.80 11.41
C PHE A 121 -22.01 -0.28 11.66
N ARG A 122 -22.23 0.12 12.91
CA ARG A 122 -22.15 1.54 13.28
C ARG A 122 -20.77 2.13 13.15
N ALA A 123 -19.71 1.35 13.37
CA ALA A 123 -18.35 1.82 13.15
C ALA A 123 -18.13 2.17 11.68
N VAL A 124 -18.70 1.38 10.75
CA VAL A 124 -18.69 1.69 9.32
C VAL A 124 -19.47 2.98 9.03
N ASP A 125 -20.66 3.14 9.60
CA ASP A 125 -21.48 4.35 9.41
C ASP A 125 -20.76 5.62 9.94
N VAL A 126 -20.03 5.52 11.06
CA VAL A 126 -19.24 6.63 11.60
C VAL A 126 -18.14 7.06 10.65
N VAL A 127 -17.50 6.12 9.95
CA VAL A 127 -16.47 6.46 8.96
C VAL A 127 -17.09 7.27 7.81
N GLN A 128 -18.29 6.91 7.36
CA GLN A 128 -19.00 7.66 6.32
C GLN A 128 -19.38 9.05 6.78
N ASP A 129 -20.01 9.17 7.95
CA ASP A 129 -20.33 10.45 8.56
C ASP A 129 -19.09 11.35 8.65
N VAL A 130 -17.91 10.78 8.94
CA VAL A 130 -16.64 11.52 9.02
C VAL A 130 -16.13 11.93 7.63
N MET A 131 -16.27 11.08 6.62
CA MET A 131 -15.90 11.42 5.23
C MET A 131 -16.82 12.50 4.66
N ASP A 132 -18.12 12.38 4.84
CA ASP A 132 -19.11 13.39 4.41
C ASP A 132 -18.91 14.74 5.12
N LEU A 133 -18.33 14.74 6.33
CA LEU A 133 -17.97 15.96 7.06
C LEU A 133 -16.64 16.58 6.65
N LEU A 134 -15.74 15.81 6.02
CA LEU A 134 -14.47 16.31 5.49
C LEU A 134 -14.61 16.78 4.04
N ASP A 135 -15.68 16.37 3.36
CA ASP A 135 -16.09 16.84 2.05
C ASP A 135 -16.83 18.20 2.20
N ASP A 136 -16.10 19.25 2.58
CA ASP A 136 -16.64 20.60 2.86
C ASP A 136 -17.03 21.36 1.56
N ASP A 137 -16.55 20.91 0.40
CA ASP A 137 -16.72 21.59 -0.91
C ASP A 137 -17.54 20.79 -1.96
N ASP A 138 -18.10 19.62 -1.61
CA ASP A 138 -18.84 18.72 -2.55
C ASP A 138 -17.98 18.35 -3.79
N GLU A 139 -16.65 18.40 -3.66
CA GLU A 139 -15.68 18.16 -4.74
C GLU A 139 -15.42 16.66 -4.99
N LEU A 140 -15.90 15.76 -4.11
CA LEU A 140 -15.78 14.32 -4.34
C LEU A 140 -16.50 13.95 -5.65
N ASP A 141 -15.70 13.61 -6.67
CA ASP A 141 -16.20 13.18 -7.99
C ASP A 141 -17.11 11.95 -7.81
N GLY A 142 -18.05 11.75 -8.74
CA GLY A 142 -18.97 10.60 -8.70
C GLY A 142 -18.24 9.26 -8.58
N SER A 143 -17.00 9.20 -9.07
CA SER A 143 -16.07 8.08 -8.94
C SER A 143 -15.68 7.79 -7.48
N GLU A 144 -15.37 8.79 -6.67
CA GLU A 144 -14.90 8.63 -5.30
C GLU A 144 -16.01 8.18 -4.36
N ARG A 145 -17.21 8.76 -4.52
CA ARG A 145 -18.42 8.31 -3.80
C ARG A 145 -18.76 6.86 -4.12
N THR A 146 -18.57 6.44 -5.38
CA THR A 146 -18.77 5.04 -5.79
C THR A 146 -17.78 4.11 -5.10
N VAL A 147 -16.51 4.50 -4.97
CA VAL A 147 -15.49 3.71 -4.24
C VAL A 147 -15.83 3.60 -2.75
N ILE A 148 -16.22 4.71 -2.12
CA ILE A 148 -16.60 4.73 -0.69
C ILE A 148 -17.78 3.78 -0.44
N SER A 149 -18.83 3.85 -1.27
CA SER A 149 -20.01 2.98 -1.15
C SER A 149 -19.68 1.50 -1.44
N ALA A 150 -18.77 1.22 -2.38
CA ALA A 150 -18.30 -0.13 -2.65
C ALA A 150 -17.54 -0.71 -1.44
N VAL A 151 -16.63 0.06 -0.85
CA VAL A 151 -15.87 -0.35 0.35
C VAL A 151 -16.80 -0.58 1.54
N GLU A 152 -17.77 0.30 1.76
CA GLU A 152 -18.82 0.14 2.77
C GLU A 152 -19.58 -1.18 2.58
N SER A 153 -20.05 -1.43 1.35
CA SER A 153 -20.80 -2.64 1.03
C SER A 153 -19.99 -3.91 1.32
N VAL A 154 -18.71 -3.91 0.97
CA VAL A 154 -17.78 -5.02 1.26
C VAL A 154 -17.57 -5.19 2.77
N LEU A 155 -17.31 -4.11 3.51
CA LEU A 155 -17.15 -4.16 4.97
C LEU A 155 -18.41 -4.69 5.66
N ARG A 156 -19.58 -4.20 5.26
CA ARG A 156 -20.89 -4.64 5.75
C ARG A 156 -21.13 -6.12 5.48
N PHE A 157 -20.79 -6.60 4.28
CA PHE A 157 -20.85 -8.01 3.94
C PHE A 157 -19.94 -8.86 4.84
N ILE A 158 -18.68 -8.43 5.04
CA ILE A 158 -17.72 -9.12 5.92
C ILE A 158 -18.22 -9.17 7.36
N ILE A 159 -18.73 -8.04 7.89
CA ILE A 159 -19.30 -7.96 9.25
C ILE A 159 -20.49 -8.90 9.40
N LEU A 160 -21.41 -8.90 8.42
CA LEU A 160 -22.57 -9.80 8.43
C LEU A 160 -22.14 -11.25 8.38
N PHE A 161 -21.17 -11.57 7.52
CA PHE A 161 -20.65 -12.92 7.34
C PHE A 161 -20.00 -13.44 8.63
N ILE A 162 -19.05 -12.69 9.20
CA ILE A 162 -18.38 -13.03 10.47
C ILE A 162 -19.42 -13.13 11.60
N GLY A 163 -20.35 -12.18 11.67
CA GLY A 163 -21.46 -12.22 12.62
C GLY A 163 -22.29 -13.50 12.51
N GLY A 164 -22.61 -13.92 11.28
CA GLY A 164 -23.32 -15.16 10.99
C GLY A 164 -22.57 -16.40 11.47
N VAL A 165 -21.24 -16.43 11.31
CA VAL A 165 -20.39 -17.52 11.83
C VAL A 165 -20.50 -17.61 13.36
N PHE A 166 -20.39 -16.49 14.07
CA PHE A 166 -20.52 -16.46 15.54
C PHE A 166 -21.94 -16.79 16.03
N VAL A 167 -22.97 -16.46 15.25
CA VAL A 167 -24.33 -16.89 15.55
C VAL A 167 -24.47 -18.40 15.38
N ALA A 168 -23.94 -18.97 14.29
CA ALA A 168 -23.93 -20.41 14.07
C ALA A 168 -23.23 -21.19 15.19
N ASP A 169 -22.12 -20.65 15.71
CA ASP A 169 -21.40 -21.17 16.88
C ASP A 169 -22.28 -21.20 18.14
N ALA A 170 -23.03 -20.11 18.40
CA ALA A 170 -23.94 -20.03 19.54
C ALA A 170 -25.10 -21.06 19.47
N PHE A 171 -25.43 -21.55 18.28
CA PHE A 171 -26.39 -22.65 18.07
C PHE A 171 -25.75 -24.05 18.17
N GLY A 172 -24.44 -24.14 18.43
CA GLY A 172 -23.71 -25.40 18.55
C GLY A 172 -23.47 -26.09 17.20
N LEU A 173 -23.48 -25.34 16.10
CA LEU A 173 -23.13 -25.88 14.79
C LEU A 173 -21.62 -26.13 14.71
N ASP A 174 -21.21 -27.27 14.16
CA ASP A 174 -19.80 -27.56 13.94
C ASP A 174 -19.20 -26.61 12.89
N LEU A 175 -18.41 -25.66 13.38
CA LEU A 175 -17.74 -24.68 12.54
C LEU A 175 -16.62 -25.29 11.69
N THR A 176 -16.16 -26.52 11.98
CA THR A 176 -15.03 -27.14 11.27
C THR A 176 -15.29 -27.21 9.77
N SER A 177 -16.50 -27.63 9.38
CA SER A 177 -16.90 -27.73 7.97
C SER A 177 -17.01 -26.36 7.31
N LEU A 178 -17.47 -25.34 8.05
CA LEU A 178 -17.60 -23.97 7.56
C LEU A 178 -16.22 -23.31 7.37
N ILE A 179 -15.33 -23.48 8.35
CA ILE A 179 -13.94 -23.00 8.31
C ILE A 179 -13.17 -23.70 7.17
N ALA A 180 -13.38 -25.00 6.97
CA ALA A 180 -12.77 -25.72 5.86
C ALA A 180 -13.20 -25.17 4.49
N GLY A 181 -14.51 -24.95 4.28
CA GLY A 181 -15.03 -24.33 3.06
C GLY A 181 -14.56 -22.87 2.86
N LEU A 182 -14.43 -22.13 3.96
CA LEU A 182 -13.87 -20.78 3.98
C LEU A 182 -12.39 -20.74 3.61
N GLY A 183 -11.59 -21.72 4.04
CA GLY A 183 -10.18 -21.81 3.67
C GLY A 183 -10.00 -21.90 2.16
N ILE A 184 -10.77 -22.75 1.49
CA ILE A 184 -10.73 -22.92 0.02
C ILE A 184 -11.22 -21.65 -0.68
N SER A 185 -12.36 -21.11 -0.26
CA SER A 185 -12.96 -19.91 -0.86
C SER A 185 -12.08 -18.67 -0.65
N GLY A 186 -11.48 -18.56 0.53
CA GLY A 186 -10.55 -17.49 0.90
C GLY A 186 -9.26 -17.54 0.10
N LEU A 187 -8.72 -18.73 -0.17
CA LEU A 187 -7.57 -18.91 -1.07
C LEU A 187 -7.90 -18.45 -2.49
N ALA A 188 -9.06 -18.84 -3.03
CA ALA A 188 -9.50 -18.41 -4.35
C ALA A 188 -9.65 -16.87 -4.43
N LEU A 189 -10.24 -16.25 -3.41
CA LEU A 189 -10.38 -14.80 -3.32
C LEU A 189 -9.00 -14.10 -3.20
N ALA A 190 -8.08 -14.65 -2.41
CA ALA A 190 -6.74 -14.10 -2.24
C ALA A 190 -5.94 -14.16 -3.56
N LEU A 191 -6.06 -15.26 -4.32
CA LEU A 191 -5.45 -15.38 -5.63
C LEU A 191 -6.04 -14.36 -6.62
N ALA A 192 -7.35 -14.15 -6.60
CA ALA A 192 -8.01 -13.14 -7.44
C ALA A 192 -7.60 -11.70 -7.05
N ALA A 193 -7.41 -11.43 -5.76
CA ALA A 193 -7.02 -10.12 -5.24
C ALA A 193 -5.51 -9.82 -5.35
N LYS A 194 -4.69 -10.83 -5.66
CA LYS A 194 -3.23 -10.79 -5.65
C LYS A 194 -2.66 -9.56 -6.37
N ASP A 195 -3.15 -9.27 -7.57
CA ASP A 195 -2.62 -8.17 -8.39
C ASP A 195 -2.97 -6.79 -7.81
N THR A 196 -4.15 -6.65 -7.22
CA THR A 196 -4.55 -5.40 -6.55
C THR A 196 -3.66 -5.13 -5.34
N ILE A 197 -3.43 -6.17 -4.52
CA ILE A 197 -2.56 -6.09 -3.33
C ILE A 197 -1.11 -5.81 -3.75
N SER A 198 -0.61 -6.48 -4.80
CA SER A 198 0.74 -6.28 -5.33
C SER A 198 0.97 -4.84 -5.77
N ASN A 199 0.01 -4.23 -6.48
CA ASN A 199 0.11 -2.84 -6.89
C ASN A 199 0.06 -1.85 -5.72
N PHE A 200 -0.78 -2.11 -4.71
CA PHE A 200 -0.84 -1.31 -3.49
C PHE A 200 0.53 -1.30 -2.77
N PHE A 201 1.11 -2.47 -2.52
CA PHE A 201 2.44 -2.56 -1.91
C PHE A 201 3.52 -1.98 -2.81
N GLY A 202 3.39 -2.12 -4.14
CA GLY A 202 4.27 -1.45 -5.09
C GLY A 202 4.28 0.07 -4.92
N ALA A 203 3.11 0.69 -4.75
CA ALA A 203 2.98 2.13 -4.52
C ALA A 203 3.66 2.55 -3.21
N VAL A 204 3.41 1.81 -2.13
CA VAL A 204 3.99 2.07 -0.81
C VAL A 204 5.51 1.98 -0.86
N THR A 205 6.06 0.95 -1.51
CA THR A 205 7.52 0.79 -1.68
C THR A 205 8.12 1.93 -2.51
N VAL A 206 7.49 2.32 -3.63
CA VAL A 206 7.96 3.47 -4.44
C VAL A 206 7.99 4.75 -3.58
N LEU A 207 6.98 4.97 -2.73
CA LEU A 207 6.92 6.16 -1.88
C LEU A 207 7.96 6.15 -0.75
N MET A 208 8.27 4.99 -0.19
CA MET A 208 9.26 4.82 0.87
C MET A 208 10.69 4.91 0.33
N ASP A 209 11.02 4.12 -0.68
CA ASP A 209 12.39 4.00 -1.20
C ASP A 209 12.74 5.15 -2.16
N ARG A 210 11.73 5.78 -2.75
CA ARG A 210 11.85 6.91 -3.69
C ARG A 210 12.89 6.68 -4.79
N PRO A 211 12.82 5.57 -5.55
CA PRO A 211 13.72 5.33 -6.68
C PRO A 211 13.64 6.47 -7.71
N PHE A 212 12.46 7.07 -7.85
CA PHE A 212 12.18 8.28 -8.63
C PHE A 212 11.15 9.16 -7.90
N ARG A 213 10.97 10.38 -8.41
CA ARG A 213 9.99 11.36 -7.94
C ARG A 213 9.13 11.84 -9.11
N VAL A 214 8.00 12.46 -8.79
CA VAL A 214 7.21 13.22 -9.77
C VAL A 214 8.12 14.28 -10.41
N GLY A 215 8.09 14.36 -11.74
CA GLY A 215 8.97 15.19 -12.57
C GLY A 215 10.27 14.51 -13.01
N ASP A 216 10.64 13.35 -12.46
CA ASP A 216 11.81 12.61 -12.97
C ASP A 216 11.47 11.96 -14.31
N TRP A 217 12.41 12.03 -15.26
CA TRP A 217 12.36 11.21 -16.47
C TRP A 217 12.85 9.80 -16.16
N VAL A 218 12.04 8.78 -16.46
CA VAL A 218 12.34 7.38 -16.13
C VAL A 218 12.14 6.46 -17.33
N VAL A 219 12.88 5.36 -17.36
CA VAL A 219 12.68 4.25 -18.30
C VAL A 219 12.36 3.00 -17.51
N VAL A 220 11.21 2.39 -17.80
CA VAL A 220 10.69 1.18 -17.13
C VAL A 220 10.14 0.24 -18.18
N GLY A 221 10.67 -0.97 -18.25
CA GLY A 221 10.13 -2.03 -19.12
C GLY A 221 10.03 -1.64 -20.60
N GLY A 222 10.98 -0.85 -21.09
CA GLY A 222 11.00 -0.36 -22.47
C GLY A 222 10.08 0.84 -22.75
N THR A 223 9.37 1.35 -21.75
CA THR A 223 8.63 2.62 -21.86
C THR A 223 9.41 3.74 -21.16
N GLU A 224 9.52 4.89 -21.81
CA GLU A 224 10.17 6.08 -21.26
C GLU A 224 9.19 7.25 -21.13
N GLY A 225 9.39 8.07 -20.10
CA GLY A 225 8.61 9.28 -19.92
C GLY A 225 8.87 9.97 -18.58
N GLU A 226 8.29 11.15 -18.43
CA GLU A 226 8.28 11.92 -17.19
C GLU A 226 7.20 11.39 -16.25
N VAL A 227 7.53 11.21 -14.97
CA VAL A 227 6.55 10.81 -13.95
C VAL A 227 5.61 11.97 -13.64
N VAL A 228 4.34 11.85 -14.02
CA VAL A 228 3.31 12.89 -13.77
C VAL A 228 2.71 12.74 -12.39
N GLU A 229 2.27 11.53 -12.04
CA GLU A 229 1.62 11.23 -10.78
C GLU A 229 1.79 9.76 -10.40
N ILE A 230 1.76 9.49 -9.08
CA ILE A 230 1.83 8.15 -8.51
C ILE A 230 0.52 7.90 -7.78
N ASN A 231 -0.35 7.10 -8.39
CA ASN A 231 -1.63 6.69 -7.83
C ASN A 231 -1.48 5.40 -7.02
N LEU A 232 -2.56 4.97 -6.37
CA LEU A 232 -2.57 3.78 -5.51
C LEU A 232 -2.19 2.48 -6.26
N ARG A 233 -2.67 2.33 -7.50
CA ARG A 233 -2.45 1.12 -8.31
C ARG A 233 -1.43 1.34 -9.43
N THR A 234 -1.33 2.56 -9.93
CA THR A 234 -0.60 2.87 -11.16
C THR A 234 0.22 4.13 -11.01
N THR A 235 1.27 4.25 -11.80
CA THR A 235 2.04 5.47 -12.00
C THR A 235 1.82 5.94 -13.43
N ILE A 236 1.58 7.24 -13.59
CA ILE A 236 1.32 7.86 -14.87
C ILE A 236 2.62 8.48 -15.39
N LEU A 237 3.02 8.05 -16.59
CA LEU A 237 4.17 8.58 -17.31
C LEU A 237 3.69 9.39 -18.52
N ARG A 238 4.34 10.52 -18.79
CA ARG A 238 4.15 11.32 -20.01
C ARG A 238 5.33 11.13 -20.94
N THR A 239 5.07 10.61 -22.13
CA THR A 239 6.12 10.32 -23.11
C THR A 239 6.62 11.59 -23.80
N SER A 240 7.70 11.47 -24.57
CA SER A 240 8.23 12.56 -25.41
C SER A 240 7.25 13.01 -26.52
N SER A 241 6.28 12.18 -26.86
CA SER A 241 5.19 12.48 -27.80
C SER A 241 3.96 13.08 -27.11
N ASP A 242 4.09 13.50 -25.84
CA ASP A 242 3.00 14.05 -25.01
C ASP A 242 1.82 13.08 -24.79
N THR A 243 2.06 11.78 -24.89
CA THR A 243 1.05 10.75 -24.61
C THR A 243 1.17 10.24 -23.17
N ILE A 244 0.07 9.75 -22.62
CA ILE A 244 0.02 9.16 -21.29
C ILE A 244 0.19 7.64 -21.35
N VAL A 245 1.14 7.12 -20.58
CA VAL A 245 1.32 5.69 -20.33
C VAL A 245 1.01 5.42 -18.87
N THR A 246 0.11 4.48 -18.63
CA THR A 246 -0.23 4.03 -17.26
C THR A 246 0.53 2.75 -16.96
N VAL A 247 1.42 2.79 -15.96
CA VAL A 247 2.24 1.65 -15.54
C VAL A 247 1.74 1.11 -14.21
N PRO A 248 1.43 -0.19 -14.07
CA PRO A 248 1.11 -0.78 -12.77
C PRO A 248 2.28 -0.63 -11.79
N ASN A 249 2.00 -0.21 -10.55
CA ASN A 249 3.04 0.00 -9.54
C ASN A 249 3.80 -1.29 -9.21
N ALA A 250 3.16 -2.45 -9.32
CA ALA A 250 3.81 -3.74 -9.19
C ALA A 250 4.95 -3.93 -10.20
N ASN A 251 4.85 -3.36 -11.41
CA ASN A 251 5.92 -3.47 -12.40
C ASN A 251 7.12 -2.61 -12.02
N LEU A 252 6.89 -1.44 -11.40
CA LEU A 252 7.95 -0.50 -10.99
C LEU A 252 8.87 -1.08 -9.91
N VAL A 253 8.34 -1.94 -9.04
CA VAL A 253 9.13 -2.61 -8.00
C VAL A 253 9.75 -3.93 -8.45
N ASN A 254 9.20 -4.57 -9.49
CA ASN A 254 9.68 -5.86 -9.98
C ASN A 254 10.66 -5.74 -11.16
N MET A 255 10.78 -4.56 -11.77
CA MET A 255 11.66 -4.31 -12.92
C MET A 255 12.74 -3.29 -12.58
N ALA A 256 13.84 -3.31 -13.34
CA ALA A 256 14.84 -2.25 -13.28
C ALA A 256 14.22 -0.93 -13.75
N VAL A 257 14.44 0.13 -12.98
CA VAL A 257 14.02 1.50 -13.30
C VAL A 257 15.27 2.35 -13.51
N GLU A 258 15.45 2.84 -14.73
CA GLU A 258 16.50 3.82 -15.01
C GLU A 258 15.95 5.22 -14.76
N ASN A 259 16.53 5.95 -13.80
CA ASN A 259 16.14 7.32 -13.49
C ASN A 259 17.12 8.31 -14.12
N TYR A 260 16.66 9.03 -15.13
CA TYR A 260 17.44 10.02 -15.86
C TYR A 260 17.52 11.34 -15.08
N GLY A 261 16.54 11.64 -14.21
CA GLY A 261 16.54 12.80 -13.31
C GLY A 261 17.62 12.76 -12.21
N LYS A 262 18.14 11.57 -11.89
CA LYS A 262 19.25 11.38 -10.92
C LYS A 262 20.63 11.24 -11.56
N ARG A 263 20.79 11.55 -12.85
CA ARG A 263 22.08 11.48 -13.53
C ARG A 263 23.06 12.51 -12.97
N ARG A 264 24.34 12.10 -12.82
CA ARG A 264 25.44 12.99 -12.41
C ARG A 264 26.12 13.70 -13.58
N TRP A 265 25.97 13.14 -14.78
CA TRP A 265 26.63 13.57 -16.01
C TRP A 265 25.88 12.99 -17.21
N ARG A 266 26.06 13.61 -18.38
CA ARG A 266 25.57 13.07 -19.65
C ARG A 266 26.75 12.53 -20.44
N ARG A 267 26.71 11.24 -20.74
CA ARG A 267 27.70 10.58 -21.58
C ARG A 267 27.26 10.67 -23.03
N TRP A 268 28.13 11.19 -23.89
CA TRP A 268 27.95 11.13 -25.34
C TRP A 268 29.05 10.26 -25.95
N GLN A 269 28.63 9.35 -26.82
CA GLN A 269 29.53 8.46 -27.57
C GLN A 269 29.11 8.48 -29.03
N THR A 270 30.09 8.65 -29.91
CA THR A 270 29.89 8.59 -31.36
C THR A 270 31.11 7.96 -32.01
N THR A 271 30.93 7.35 -33.18
CA THR A 271 32.02 6.86 -34.02
C THR A 271 32.01 7.64 -35.31
N LEU A 272 33.18 8.13 -35.71
CA LEU A 272 33.42 8.83 -36.97
C LEU A 272 34.18 7.89 -37.91
N HIS A 273 33.88 8.02 -39.20
CA HIS A 273 34.49 7.18 -40.23
C HIS A 273 35.35 8.07 -41.14
N LEU A 274 36.66 7.88 -41.09
CA LEU A 274 37.62 8.58 -41.95
C LEU A 274 37.97 7.71 -43.16
N ASP A 275 38.40 8.33 -44.26
CA ASP A 275 38.83 7.60 -45.47
C ASP A 275 40.01 6.66 -45.15
N LEU A 276 40.01 5.46 -45.72
CA LEU A 276 41.07 4.46 -45.54
C LEU A 276 42.43 4.92 -46.09
N ALA A 277 42.43 5.85 -47.05
CA ALA A 277 43.62 6.49 -47.60
C ALA A 277 44.16 7.63 -46.73
N SER A 278 43.51 7.95 -45.61
CA SER A 278 43.97 8.98 -44.68
C SER A 278 45.36 8.64 -44.13
N ASP A 279 46.19 9.67 -43.99
CA ASP A 279 47.52 9.54 -43.40
C ASP A 279 47.43 9.17 -41.90
N PRO A 280 48.09 8.08 -41.44
CA PRO A 280 48.02 7.66 -40.03
C PRO A 280 48.48 8.72 -39.03
N GLU A 281 49.48 9.54 -39.37
CA GLU A 281 49.94 10.64 -38.50
C GLU A 281 48.85 11.71 -38.37
N ALA A 282 48.22 12.11 -39.48
CA ALA A 282 47.08 13.03 -39.45
C ALA A 282 45.89 12.48 -38.65
N VAL A 283 45.60 11.17 -38.71
CA VAL A 283 44.53 10.55 -37.89
C VAL A 283 44.87 10.59 -36.40
N SER A 284 46.14 10.37 -36.02
CA SER A 284 46.59 10.51 -34.64
C SER A 284 46.44 11.96 -34.15
N ASP A 285 46.92 12.93 -34.94
CA ASP A 285 46.82 14.36 -34.63
C ASP A 285 45.36 14.82 -34.51
N PHE A 286 44.47 14.25 -35.33
CA PHE A 286 43.04 14.48 -35.25
C PHE A 286 42.47 14.04 -33.90
N CYS A 287 42.81 12.83 -33.46
CA CYS A 287 42.36 12.33 -32.15
C CYS A 287 42.84 13.23 -31.02
N ASP A 288 44.12 13.64 -31.04
CA ASP A 288 44.71 14.50 -30.02
C ASP A 288 44.06 15.89 -30.00
N LYS A 289 43.82 16.51 -31.17
CA LYS A 289 43.13 17.79 -31.28
C LYS A 289 41.67 17.71 -30.81
N VAL A 290 40.96 16.63 -31.11
CA VAL A 290 39.58 16.43 -30.65
C VAL A 290 39.53 16.25 -29.14
N VAL A 291 40.44 15.46 -28.54
CA VAL A 291 40.54 15.35 -27.08
C VAL A 291 40.86 16.70 -26.46
N ALA A 292 41.78 17.47 -27.04
CA ALA A 292 42.10 18.81 -26.56
C ALA A 292 40.88 19.74 -26.59
N ALA A 293 40.10 19.73 -27.67
CA ALA A 293 38.87 20.52 -27.77
C ALA A 293 37.80 20.08 -26.76
N VAL A 294 37.68 18.78 -26.48
CA VAL A 294 36.78 18.27 -25.44
C VAL A 294 37.24 18.72 -24.05
N ARG A 295 38.55 18.71 -23.77
CA ARG A 295 39.11 19.14 -22.46
C ARG A 295 39.02 20.64 -22.24
N ASP A 296 39.18 21.44 -23.29
CA ASP A 296 39.08 22.91 -23.20
C ASP A 296 37.63 23.39 -23.01
N ASN A 297 36.65 22.53 -23.28
CA ASN A 297 35.24 22.87 -23.11
C ASN A 297 34.84 22.92 -21.63
N GLU A 298 34.42 24.09 -21.16
CA GLU A 298 33.96 24.33 -19.77
C GLU A 298 32.84 23.39 -19.31
N ARG A 299 32.08 22.80 -20.23
CA ARG A 299 30.98 21.88 -19.93
C ARG A 299 31.45 20.44 -19.68
N THR A 300 32.72 20.12 -19.91
CA THR A 300 33.26 18.77 -19.73
C THR A 300 33.54 18.50 -18.24
N LEU A 301 33.00 17.40 -17.70
CA LEU A 301 33.16 17.06 -16.28
C LEU A 301 34.36 16.13 -16.02
N ASN A 302 34.54 15.13 -16.89
CA ASN A 302 35.52 14.07 -16.66
C ASN A 302 36.51 14.00 -17.82
N GLU A 303 37.40 14.99 -17.82
CA GLU A 303 38.43 15.20 -18.84
C GLU A 303 39.35 13.98 -19.00
N ASP A 304 39.70 13.32 -17.90
CA ASP A 304 40.61 12.16 -17.89
C ASP A 304 39.94 10.90 -18.46
N ALA A 305 38.63 10.75 -18.28
CA ALA A 305 37.87 9.62 -18.83
C ALA A 305 37.29 9.91 -20.23
N SER A 306 37.45 11.13 -20.73
CA SER A 306 37.06 11.51 -22.09
C SER A 306 38.21 11.23 -23.04
N TRP A 307 37.91 10.61 -24.18
CA TRP A 307 38.93 10.15 -25.12
C TRP A 307 38.40 10.16 -26.56
N CYS A 308 39.32 10.28 -27.51
CA CYS A 308 39.13 10.06 -28.93
C CYS A 308 40.24 9.11 -29.39
N ALA A 309 39.88 7.98 -29.97
CA ALA A 309 40.86 6.98 -30.38
C ALA A 309 40.33 6.16 -31.56
N VAL A 310 41.27 5.61 -32.34
CA VAL A 310 40.93 4.63 -33.38
C VAL A 310 40.42 3.35 -32.70
N GLU A 311 39.15 3.03 -32.93
CA GLU A 311 38.48 1.84 -32.40
C GLU A 311 38.75 0.62 -33.28
N GLY A 312 38.83 0.85 -34.60
CA GLY A 312 39.06 -0.21 -35.57
C GLY A 312 39.31 0.32 -36.97
N ILE A 313 39.63 -0.60 -37.87
CA ILE A 313 39.76 -0.33 -39.30
C ILE A 313 38.80 -1.28 -40.01
N SER A 314 37.80 -0.73 -40.71
CA SER A 314 36.82 -1.47 -41.48
C SER A 314 37.31 -1.70 -42.91
N ALA A 315 36.51 -2.40 -43.73
CA ALA A 315 36.85 -2.59 -45.16
C ALA A 315 36.86 -1.29 -45.97
N GLN A 316 36.30 -0.20 -45.45
CA GLN A 316 36.07 1.05 -46.18
C GLN A 316 36.49 2.31 -45.42
N SER A 317 36.72 2.23 -44.11
CA SER A 317 36.99 3.39 -43.25
C SER A 317 37.94 3.07 -42.10
N ILE A 318 38.60 4.11 -41.60
CA ILE A 318 39.21 4.11 -40.28
C ILE A 318 38.15 4.61 -39.28
N ASP A 319 37.83 3.78 -38.29
CA ASP A 319 36.75 4.05 -37.34
C ASP A 319 37.35 4.69 -36.07
N VAL A 320 36.99 5.95 -35.84
CA VAL A 320 37.47 6.76 -34.71
C VAL A 320 36.32 6.95 -33.73
N ALA A 321 36.43 6.35 -32.54
CA ALA A 321 35.44 6.50 -31.49
C ALA A 321 35.77 7.70 -30.59
N ILE A 322 34.72 8.44 -30.23
CA ILE A 322 34.77 9.57 -29.32
C ILE A 322 33.86 9.25 -28.14
N ASN A 323 34.37 9.41 -26.92
CA ASN A 323 33.63 9.26 -25.69
C ASN A 323 33.88 10.46 -24.78
N LEU A 324 32.81 11.08 -24.28
CA LEU A 324 32.94 12.21 -23.37
C LEU A 324 31.79 12.30 -22.36
N TYR A 325 32.03 13.07 -21.31
CA TYR A 325 31.09 13.30 -20.21
C TYR A 325 30.87 14.79 -19.98
N TRP A 326 29.63 15.25 -20.17
CA TRP A 326 29.23 16.63 -19.92
C TRP A 326 28.56 16.80 -18.55
N ASP A 327 28.82 17.94 -17.91
CA ASP A 327 28.07 18.47 -16.78
C ASP A 327 26.89 19.35 -17.27
N ILE A 328 25.91 18.70 -17.90
CA ILE A 328 24.75 19.39 -18.46
C ILE A 328 23.46 18.74 -17.97
N ASN A 329 22.61 19.55 -17.34
CA ASN A 329 21.34 19.08 -16.78
C ASN A 329 20.17 19.17 -17.76
N SER A 330 20.28 19.96 -18.84
CA SER A 330 19.21 20.19 -19.83
C SER A 330 19.45 19.45 -21.15
N SER A 331 18.39 18.89 -21.73
CA SER A 331 18.43 18.30 -23.07
C SER A 331 18.72 19.33 -24.17
N VAL A 332 18.31 20.58 -23.99
CA VAL A 332 18.57 21.66 -24.95
C VAL A 332 20.06 22.00 -24.96
N ALA A 333 20.65 22.22 -23.78
CA ALA A 333 22.07 22.51 -23.64
C ALA A 333 22.95 21.33 -24.11
N GLU A 334 22.50 20.08 -23.94
CA GLU A 334 23.18 18.91 -24.51
C GLU A 334 23.18 18.96 -26.05
N ARG A 335 22.06 19.34 -26.66
CA ARG A 335 21.97 19.45 -28.13
C ARG A 335 22.89 20.54 -28.66
N GLU A 336 22.93 21.70 -28.00
CA GLU A 336 23.83 22.80 -28.36
C GLU A 336 25.29 22.39 -28.22
N ALA A 337 25.69 21.83 -27.06
CA ALA A 337 27.06 21.37 -26.84
C ALA A 337 27.50 20.30 -27.86
N ARG A 338 26.57 19.42 -28.24
CA ARG A 338 26.82 18.41 -29.27
C ARG A 338 26.99 19.04 -30.66
N GLU A 339 26.17 20.03 -31.01
CA GLU A 339 26.30 20.76 -32.27
C GLU A 339 27.64 21.49 -32.37
N ASP A 340 27.99 22.25 -31.32
CA ASP A 340 29.26 22.99 -31.23
C ASP A 340 30.46 22.05 -31.46
N LEU A 341 30.50 20.94 -30.71
CA LEU A 341 31.58 19.97 -30.82
C LEU A 341 31.60 19.27 -32.18
N MET A 342 30.45 18.92 -32.75
CA MET A 342 30.39 18.33 -34.09
C MET A 342 30.96 19.27 -35.15
N LEU A 343 30.68 20.57 -35.06
CA LEU A 343 31.22 21.57 -35.99
C LEU A 343 32.73 21.76 -35.80
N ASP A 344 33.23 21.72 -34.57
CA ASP A 344 34.66 21.81 -34.28
C ASP A 344 35.43 20.58 -34.78
N ILE A 345 34.87 19.38 -34.63
CA ILE A 345 35.41 18.14 -35.22
C ILE A 345 35.57 18.29 -36.74
N VAL A 346 34.58 18.86 -37.44
CA VAL A 346 34.65 19.10 -38.90
C VAL A 346 35.71 20.16 -39.25
N ARG A 347 35.91 21.18 -38.41
CA ARG A 347 36.99 22.16 -38.61
C ARG A 347 38.36 21.52 -38.45
N ILE A 348 38.56 20.73 -37.40
CA ILE A 348 39.80 19.99 -37.12
C ILE A 348 40.12 19.02 -38.26
N SER A 349 39.12 18.30 -38.79
CA SER A 349 39.34 17.38 -39.92
C SER A 349 39.84 18.13 -41.16
N ARG A 350 39.26 19.30 -41.47
CA ARG A 350 39.68 20.14 -42.62
C ARG A 350 41.08 20.72 -42.46
N GLU A 351 41.46 21.13 -41.24
CA GLU A 351 42.82 21.60 -40.96
C GLU A 351 43.88 20.54 -41.25
N LEU A 352 43.56 19.27 -40.97
CA LEU A 352 44.45 18.13 -41.16
C LEU A 352 44.31 17.46 -42.54
N ASN A 353 43.52 18.04 -43.46
CA ASN A 353 43.18 17.46 -44.77
C ASN A 353 42.62 16.03 -44.68
N LEU A 354 41.84 15.75 -43.63
CA LEU A 354 41.13 14.49 -43.45
C LEU A 354 39.72 14.58 -44.03
N GLU A 355 39.36 13.57 -44.82
CA GLU A 355 38.02 13.42 -45.38
C GLU A 355 37.23 12.36 -44.62
N PHE A 356 35.97 12.67 -44.32
CA PHE A 356 35.03 11.68 -43.81
C PHE A 356 34.65 10.72 -44.93
N HIS A 357 34.58 9.43 -44.63
CA HIS A 357 34.22 8.40 -45.59
C HIS A 357 32.81 8.64 -46.17
N ASP A 358 32.72 8.77 -47.50
CA ASP A 358 31.45 8.78 -48.25
C ASP A 358 31.27 7.46 -49.01
N ALA A 359 30.27 6.68 -48.59
CA ALA A 359 29.95 5.39 -49.20
C ALA A 359 29.58 5.47 -50.70
N ARG A 360 29.24 6.66 -51.22
CA ARG A 360 28.87 6.86 -52.63
C ARG A 360 30.07 7.09 -53.55
N VAL A 361 31.22 7.47 -53.00
CA VAL A 361 32.44 7.63 -53.79
C VAL A 361 33.04 6.24 -53.98
N ARG A 362 32.43 5.47 -54.88
CA ARG A 362 33.06 4.26 -55.41
C ARG A 362 34.29 4.75 -56.16
N GLN A 363 35.47 4.68 -55.53
CA GLN A 363 36.72 5.00 -56.21
C GLN A 363 36.83 4.07 -57.41
N SER A 364 36.51 4.59 -58.60
CA SER A 364 36.81 3.96 -59.86
C SER A 364 38.33 4.02 -60.00
N ARG A 365 39.01 2.98 -59.53
CA ARG A 365 40.40 2.71 -59.88
C ARG A 365 40.46 1.46 -60.73
#